data_AF-A0AA43C8J2-F1
#
_entry.id   AF-A0AA43C8J2-F1
#
_cell.length_a   1.000
_cell.length_b   1.000
_cell.length_c   1.000
_cell.angle_alpha   90.00
_cell.angle_beta   90.00
_cell.angle_gamma   90.00
#
_symmetry.space_group_name_H-M   'P 1'
#
loop_
_entity.id
_entity.type
_entity.pdbx_description
1 polymer ?
#
loop_
_entity_poly.entity_id
_entity_poly.type
_entity_poly.pdbx_seq_one_letter_code
_entity_poly.pdbx_strand_id
1 'polypeptide(L)'
;MKHLVVLSLGLILLGGCNLAIPNGLFGCGQQSDCPSGYFCWNSDSRCYDAQEPGCEPKTCEQVIAEFASLGIPIECGSLPDGCEGSIECGNCPEGTECGANAQNFLCGCEELTCATAGGGAECGTIQTRCGGTSPAIYCGECFGQQVCENNKCVCPAGVNCDQGCGTCPEGQVCVDGACCAPTFPCSRNECSPPGGLDDGCGGKAQCPPCGDGEQCVLAEDLTYECLGDCTCEAQDVECGSAIICNQPTLCGTCQDNGFEDGFRCSGGNCICDDVYEYNDNLENMSIVCGGLTCFQDAWGIEVPATLHHKDDIDYYALQVRDANTALVAEIFEGAGRYTLHLAYICPDGDSGVVDCSESTEQLEGIDFCKTDNNFVALTRDCDSEGVAATGTVLVGVRSKDIAGVCDAYGLRVFATFGPSQPPEPPF
;
A
#
# COMPACT_ATOMS: atom_id res chain seq x y z
N MET A 1 -0.39 78.02 -41.94
CA MET A 1 -1.62 77.21 -41.92
C MET A 1 -1.28 75.95 -41.12
N LYS A 2 -1.30 75.97 -39.79
CA LYS A 2 -2.46 75.80 -38.88
C LYS A 2 -3.27 74.54 -39.21
N HIS A 3 -3.05 73.45 -38.47
CA HIS A 3 -4.09 72.70 -37.75
C HIS A 3 -3.42 71.78 -36.72
N LEU A 4 -3.38 72.29 -35.48
CA LEU A 4 -3.15 71.53 -34.26
C LEU A 4 -4.53 70.98 -33.85
N VAL A 5 -4.76 69.67 -34.03
CA VAL A 5 -5.99 69.01 -33.55
C VAL A 5 -5.69 68.43 -32.18
N VAL A 6 -6.26 69.11 -31.18
CA VAL A 6 -6.29 68.73 -29.78
C VAL A 6 -7.25 67.55 -29.65
N LEU A 7 -6.74 66.36 -29.28
CA LEU A 7 -7.56 65.22 -28.89
C LEU A 7 -7.87 65.34 -27.40
N SER A 8 -8.98 66.01 -27.09
CA SER A 8 -9.57 66.07 -25.75
C SER A 8 -10.16 64.69 -25.41
N LEU A 9 -9.41 63.88 -24.67
CA LEU A 9 -9.92 62.62 -24.12
C LEU A 9 -10.88 62.96 -22.97
N GLY A 10 -12.16 62.62 -23.18
CA GLY A 10 -13.24 62.87 -22.24
C GLY A 10 -13.06 62.11 -20.93
N LEU A 11 -12.79 62.84 -19.87
CA LEU A 11 -12.91 62.39 -18.49
C LEU A 11 -14.41 62.22 -18.18
N ILE A 12 -14.93 61.01 -18.38
CA ILE A 12 -16.29 60.65 -17.97
C ILE A 12 -16.28 60.49 -16.45
N LEU A 13 -16.80 61.51 -15.77
CA LEU A 13 -17.20 61.49 -14.37
C LEU A 13 -18.36 60.49 -14.19
N LEU A 14 -18.05 59.23 -13.90
CA LEU A 14 -19.01 58.29 -13.30
C LEU A 14 -19.08 58.57 -11.80
N GLY A 15 -19.98 59.45 -11.41
CA GLY A 15 -20.37 59.63 -10.02
C GLY A 15 -21.14 58.41 -9.51
N GLY A 16 -20.61 57.75 -8.48
CA GLY A 16 -21.41 57.28 -7.35
C GLY A 16 -22.28 56.02 -7.51
N CYS A 17 -21.88 55.02 -8.30
CA CYS A 17 -22.41 53.67 -8.08
C CYS A 17 -21.60 53.00 -6.97
N ASN A 18 -22.08 53.06 -5.72
CA ASN A 18 -21.62 52.15 -4.66
C ASN A 18 -22.09 50.74 -5.07
N LEU A 19 -21.28 50.04 -5.86
CA LEU A 19 -21.49 48.65 -6.19
C LEU A 19 -21.16 47.86 -4.92
N ALA A 20 -22.18 47.56 -4.11
CA ALA A 20 -22.01 46.68 -2.97
C ALA A 20 -21.67 45.28 -3.48
N ILE A 21 -20.45 44.82 -3.20
CA ILE A 21 -20.02 43.47 -3.54
C ILE A 21 -20.74 42.51 -2.58
N PRO A 22 -21.45 41.49 -3.08
CA PRO A 22 -22.06 40.48 -2.21
C PRO A 22 -21.01 39.77 -1.36
N ASN A 23 -21.33 39.58 -0.07
CA ASN A 23 -20.53 38.77 0.84
C ASN A 23 -20.36 37.33 0.33
N GLY A 24 -19.19 36.74 0.55
CA GLY A 24 -18.89 35.37 0.15
C GLY A 24 -18.54 35.18 -1.33
N LEU A 25 -18.58 36.23 -2.16
CA LEU A 25 -18.37 36.12 -3.60
C LEU A 25 -16.91 35.77 -3.98
N PHE A 26 -15.94 36.31 -3.25
CA PHE A 26 -14.52 36.10 -3.49
C PHE A 26 -13.96 35.12 -2.45
N GLY A 27 -13.18 34.14 -2.90
CA GLY A 27 -12.36 33.30 -2.03
C GLY A 27 -11.09 34.03 -1.60
N CYS A 28 -10.56 33.68 -0.45
CA CYS A 28 -9.32 34.24 0.10
C CYS A 28 -8.57 33.19 0.92
N GLY A 29 -7.24 33.24 0.89
CA GLY A 29 -6.36 32.50 1.81
C GLY A 29 -5.71 33.41 2.85
N GLN A 30 -5.74 34.73 2.62
CA GLN A 30 -5.23 35.75 3.53
C GLN A 30 -5.96 37.08 3.33
N GLN A 31 -5.84 37.98 4.31
CA GLN A 31 -6.55 39.27 4.31
C GLN A 31 -6.28 40.16 3.09
N SER A 32 -5.11 40.05 2.45
CA SER A 32 -4.76 40.83 1.25
C SER A 32 -5.51 40.39 -0.01
N ASP A 33 -6.13 39.21 0.00
CA ASP A 33 -6.85 38.68 -1.15
C ASP A 33 -8.24 39.32 -1.30
N CYS A 34 -8.72 39.98 -0.24
CA CYS A 34 -10.03 40.61 -0.22
C CYS A 34 -10.02 42.06 -0.75
N PRO A 35 -11.10 42.48 -1.42
CA PRO A 35 -11.26 43.88 -1.82
C PRO A 35 -11.16 44.83 -0.63
N SER A 36 -10.73 46.07 -0.87
CA SER A 36 -10.62 47.09 0.17
C SER A 36 -11.96 47.28 0.91
N GLY A 37 -11.95 47.10 2.23
CA GLY A 37 -13.14 47.15 3.08
C GLY A 37 -13.76 45.79 3.39
N TYR A 38 -13.22 44.70 2.86
CA TYR A 38 -13.63 43.33 3.14
C TYR A 38 -12.59 42.61 4.00
N PHE A 39 -13.02 41.57 4.72
CA PHE A 39 -12.22 40.73 5.61
C PHE A 39 -12.29 39.28 5.14
N CYS A 40 -11.15 38.58 5.18
CA CYS A 40 -11.11 37.16 4.91
C CYS A 40 -11.60 36.40 6.16
N TRP A 41 -12.70 35.66 6.02
CA TRP A 41 -13.19 34.78 7.08
C TRP A 41 -12.50 33.43 6.96
N ASN A 42 -11.92 32.96 8.06
CA ASN A 42 -11.19 31.70 8.10
C ASN A 42 -12.17 30.50 8.05
N SER A 43 -13.39 30.65 8.57
CA SER A 43 -14.39 29.57 8.62
C SER A 43 -14.79 29.01 7.24
N ASP A 44 -14.77 29.83 6.20
CA ASP A 44 -15.16 29.42 4.84
C ASP A 44 -14.21 29.91 3.74
N SER A 45 -13.10 30.56 4.11
CA SER A 45 -12.10 31.10 3.19
C SER A 45 -12.69 32.08 2.17
N ARG A 46 -13.61 32.95 2.60
CA ARG A 46 -14.26 33.95 1.73
C ARG A 46 -14.25 35.36 2.30
N CYS A 47 -14.44 36.33 1.41
CA CYS A 47 -14.43 37.75 1.75
C CYS A 47 -15.80 38.29 2.17
N TYR A 48 -15.84 39.04 3.27
CA TYR A 48 -17.05 39.66 3.84
C TYR A 48 -16.82 41.13 4.18
N ASP A 49 -17.85 41.97 4.09
CA ASP A 49 -17.78 43.39 4.43
C ASP A 49 -17.70 43.70 5.94
N ALA A 50 -17.67 42.66 6.78
CA ALA A 50 -17.50 42.73 8.22
C ALA A 50 -16.45 41.72 8.70
N GLN A 51 -15.83 41.99 9.84
CA GLN A 51 -14.93 41.03 10.49
C GLN A 51 -15.68 39.77 10.89
N GLU A 52 -14.99 38.63 10.84
CA GLU A 52 -15.54 37.36 11.28
C GLU A 52 -15.96 37.47 12.75
N PRO A 53 -17.23 37.20 13.09
CA PRO A 53 -17.61 37.11 14.49
C PRO A 53 -16.76 36.03 15.15
N GLY A 54 -16.29 36.28 16.37
CA GLY A 54 -15.51 35.29 17.10
C GLY A 54 -16.26 33.96 17.19
N CYS A 55 -15.56 32.86 16.91
CA CYS A 55 -16.14 31.53 17.06
C CYS A 55 -16.33 31.25 18.56
N GLU A 56 -17.57 30.97 18.97
CA GLU A 56 -17.88 30.55 20.34
C GLU A 56 -17.98 29.02 20.36
N PRO A 57 -17.09 28.32 21.09
CA PRO A 57 -17.12 26.86 21.21
C PRO A 57 -18.47 26.36 21.69
N LYS A 58 -19.01 25.33 21.03
CA LYS A 58 -20.25 24.69 21.44
C LYS A 58 -20.06 23.93 22.75
N THR A 59 -21.09 23.91 23.59
CA THR A 59 -21.11 23.07 24.79
C THR A 59 -21.38 21.61 24.44
N CYS A 60 -21.04 20.70 25.35
CA CYS A 60 -21.34 19.27 25.16
C CYS A 60 -22.82 19.00 24.88
N GLU A 61 -23.73 19.71 25.55
CA GLU A 61 -25.17 19.55 25.32
C GLU A 61 -25.57 19.91 23.90
N GLN A 62 -24.95 20.96 23.33
CA GLN A 62 -25.22 21.40 21.96
C GLN A 62 -24.69 20.39 20.94
N VAL A 63 -23.45 19.95 21.11
CA VAL A 63 -22.83 18.96 20.21
C VAL A 63 -23.57 17.62 20.26
N ILE A 64 -23.88 17.12 21.46
CA ILE A 64 -24.63 15.86 21.65
C ILE A 64 -26.03 15.96 21.03
N ALA A 65 -26.73 17.09 21.20
CA ALA A 65 -28.06 17.28 20.60
C ALA A 65 -28.03 17.28 19.06
N GLU A 66 -26.97 17.82 18.45
CA GLU A 66 -26.77 17.79 17.00
C GLU A 66 -26.59 16.35 16.48
N PHE A 67 -25.69 15.57 17.10
CA PHE A 67 -25.51 14.16 16.73
C PHE A 67 -26.77 13.33 16.98
N ALA A 68 -27.49 13.58 18.08
CA ALA A 68 -28.76 12.91 18.36
C ALA A 68 -29.83 13.20 17.29
N SER A 69 -29.85 14.40 16.72
CA SER A 69 -30.76 14.75 15.60
C SER A 69 -30.48 13.95 14.32
N LEU A 70 -29.25 13.45 14.17
CA LEU A 70 -28.83 12.57 13.07
C LEU A 70 -29.00 11.07 13.42
N GLY A 71 -29.52 10.75 14.60
CA GLY A 71 -29.68 9.38 15.09
C GLY A 71 -28.38 8.74 15.57
N ILE A 72 -27.34 9.53 15.86
CA ILE A 72 -26.06 9.06 16.37
C ILE A 72 -26.03 9.26 17.90
N PRO A 73 -26.03 8.18 18.71
CA PRO A 73 -25.91 8.29 20.16
C PRO A 73 -24.47 8.62 20.57
N ILE A 74 -24.32 9.55 21.51
CA ILE A 74 -23.03 9.96 22.08
C ILE A 74 -23.17 9.91 23.60
N GLU A 75 -22.32 9.11 24.26
CA GLU A 75 -22.30 8.93 25.72
C GLU A 75 -21.01 9.46 26.35
N CYS A 76 -19.91 9.50 25.59
CA CYS A 76 -18.58 9.86 26.08
C CYS A 76 -17.62 10.30 24.96
N GLY A 77 -16.48 10.90 25.32
CA GLY A 77 -15.31 11.09 24.46
C GLY A 77 -15.06 12.52 23.98
N SER A 78 -13.98 12.68 23.22
CA SER A 78 -13.55 13.96 22.64
C SER A 78 -14.33 14.27 21.36
N LEU A 79 -15.05 15.39 21.34
CA LEU A 79 -15.87 15.84 20.21
C LEU A 79 -15.36 17.19 19.68
N PRO A 80 -15.57 17.51 18.39
CA PRO A 80 -15.24 18.84 17.87
C PRO A 80 -16.16 19.91 18.49
N ASP A 81 -15.58 21.01 18.97
CA ASP A 81 -16.32 22.12 19.58
C ASP A 81 -16.93 23.10 18.55
N GLY A 82 -16.67 22.87 17.25
CA GLY A 82 -17.13 23.72 16.15
C GLY A 82 -16.23 24.94 15.86
N CYS A 83 -15.11 25.10 16.58
CA CYS A 83 -14.18 26.22 16.49
C CYS A 83 -12.71 25.76 16.39
N GLU A 84 -12.46 24.68 15.64
CA GLU A 84 -11.14 24.01 15.50
C GLU A 84 -10.58 23.39 16.80
N GLY A 85 -11.32 23.47 17.91
CA GLY A 85 -10.99 22.84 19.18
C GLY A 85 -11.73 21.52 19.40
N SER A 86 -11.42 20.87 20.52
CA SER A 86 -12.12 19.68 21.00
C SER A 86 -12.67 19.91 22.41
N ILE A 87 -13.79 19.26 22.71
CA ILE A 87 -14.45 19.28 23.99
C ILE A 87 -14.66 17.83 24.47
N GLU A 88 -14.26 17.55 25.71
CA GLU A 88 -14.48 16.25 26.35
C GLU A 88 -15.90 16.18 26.91
N CYS A 89 -16.70 15.26 26.37
CA CYS A 89 -18.12 15.15 26.70
C CYS A 89 -18.46 13.80 27.30
N GLY A 90 -19.39 13.81 28.26
CA GLY A 90 -19.86 12.60 28.92
C GLY A 90 -18.84 11.94 29.86
N ASN A 91 -19.26 10.88 30.54
CA ASN A 91 -18.41 10.04 31.39
C ASN A 91 -19.03 8.65 31.43
N CYS A 92 -18.17 7.63 31.34
CA CYS A 92 -18.64 6.25 31.41
C CYS A 92 -18.88 5.78 32.85
N PRO A 93 -19.92 4.96 33.09
CA PRO A 93 -20.13 4.29 34.37
C PRO A 93 -18.91 3.48 34.84
N GLU A 94 -18.81 3.23 36.14
CA GLU A 94 -17.73 2.42 36.72
C GLU A 94 -17.65 1.03 36.05
N GLY A 95 -16.45 0.65 35.60
CA GLY A 95 -16.20 -0.61 34.88
C GLY A 95 -16.48 -0.57 33.37
N THR A 96 -16.72 0.61 32.81
CA THR A 96 -16.84 0.84 31.36
C THR A 96 -15.85 1.91 30.89
N GLU A 97 -15.45 1.82 29.64
CA GLU A 97 -14.55 2.75 28.96
C GLU A 97 -15.19 3.27 27.67
N CYS A 98 -14.78 4.48 27.27
CA CYS A 98 -15.30 5.11 26.08
C CYS A 98 -14.66 4.52 24.83
N GLY A 99 -15.46 4.13 23.84
CA GLY A 99 -14.93 3.55 22.60
C GLY A 99 -14.68 2.04 22.66
N ALA A 100 -15.10 1.37 23.73
CA ALA A 100 -14.96 -0.08 23.85
C ALA A 100 -15.64 -0.81 22.69
N ASN A 101 -15.10 -1.98 22.31
CA ASN A 101 -15.63 -2.82 21.22
C ASN A 101 -15.73 -2.08 19.87
N ALA A 102 -14.80 -1.16 19.61
CA ALA A 102 -14.76 -0.31 18.41
C ALA A 102 -16.02 0.54 18.20
N GLN A 103 -16.80 0.81 19.26
CA GLN A 103 -17.95 1.70 19.22
C GLN A 103 -17.58 3.08 19.76
N ASN A 104 -16.98 3.90 18.89
CA ASN A 104 -16.59 5.26 19.22
C ASN A 104 -17.74 6.04 19.87
N PHE A 105 -17.41 6.81 20.91
CA PHE A 105 -18.31 7.68 21.66
C PHE A 105 -19.39 6.98 22.49
N LEU A 106 -19.38 5.65 22.57
CA LEU A 106 -20.26 4.89 23.45
C LEU A 106 -19.47 4.27 24.60
N CYS A 107 -20.12 4.18 25.76
CA CYS A 107 -19.55 3.49 26.88
C CYS A 107 -19.79 1.98 26.73
N GLY A 108 -18.72 1.21 26.70
CA GLY A 108 -18.78 -0.24 26.76
C GLY A 108 -17.72 -0.77 27.69
N CYS A 109 -17.49 -2.07 27.72
CA CYS A 109 -16.33 -2.60 28.41
C CYS A 109 -15.59 -3.58 27.52
N GLU A 110 -14.33 -3.82 27.87
CA GLU A 110 -13.46 -4.75 27.18
C GLU A 110 -14.06 -6.18 27.19
N GLU A 111 -14.17 -6.80 26.02
CA GLU A 111 -14.67 -8.17 25.91
C GLU A 111 -13.74 -9.17 26.61
N LEU A 112 -14.31 -9.98 27.49
CA LEU A 112 -13.61 -11.11 28.09
C LEU A 112 -13.46 -12.21 27.04
N THR A 113 -12.23 -12.51 26.61
CA THR A 113 -11.95 -13.64 25.71
C THR A 113 -11.47 -14.84 26.53
N CYS A 114 -11.41 -16.03 25.91
CA CYS A 114 -10.77 -17.18 26.57
C CYS A 114 -9.31 -16.90 26.94
N ALA A 115 -8.59 -16.11 26.15
CA ALA A 115 -7.20 -15.75 26.43
C ALA A 115 -7.07 -14.78 27.63
N THR A 116 -8.04 -13.88 27.83
CA THR A 116 -7.95 -12.83 28.85
C THR A 116 -8.68 -13.20 30.16
N ALA A 117 -9.58 -14.17 30.13
CA ALA A 117 -10.28 -14.64 31.33
C ALA A 117 -9.35 -15.39 32.29
N GLY A 118 -9.12 -14.85 33.49
CA GLY A 118 -8.38 -15.53 34.57
C GLY A 118 -6.91 -15.87 34.24
N GLY A 119 -6.31 -15.20 33.25
CA GLY A 119 -4.96 -15.51 32.75
C GLY A 119 -4.90 -16.58 31.66
N GLY A 120 -6.03 -16.90 31.01
CA GLY A 120 -6.11 -17.82 29.87
C GLY A 120 -6.89 -19.09 30.21
N ALA A 121 -8.20 -19.08 29.98
CA ALA A 121 -9.06 -20.25 30.07
C ALA A 121 -8.79 -21.22 28.91
N GLU A 122 -8.46 -22.47 29.25
CA GLU A 122 -8.17 -23.56 28.29
C GLU A 122 -9.41 -24.42 28.01
N CYS A 123 -10.42 -24.36 28.88
CA CYS A 123 -11.60 -25.21 28.80
C CYS A 123 -12.81 -24.62 29.54
N GLY A 124 -13.98 -25.21 29.31
CA GLY A 124 -15.21 -24.88 30.01
C GLY A 124 -15.85 -23.58 29.52
N THR A 125 -16.80 -23.05 30.28
CA THR A 125 -17.49 -21.81 29.93
C THR A 125 -17.06 -20.66 30.84
N ILE A 126 -16.86 -19.48 30.25
CA ILE A 126 -16.57 -18.23 30.95
C ILE A 126 -17.71 -17.25 30.71
N GLN A 127 -18.12 -16.50 31.73
CA GLN A 127 -19.18 -15.50 31.56
C GLN A 127 -18.61 -14.29 30.81
N THR A 128 -19.29 -13.84 29.76
CA THR A 128 -19.05 -12.51 29.20
C THR A 128 -19.45 -11.50 30.27
N ARG A 129 -18.55 -10.59 30.64
CA ARG A 129 -18.93 -9.42 31.43
C ARG A 129 -18.92 -8.25 30.46
N CYS A 130 -20.08 -7.92 29.90
CA CYS A 130 -20.84 -6.71 30.23
C CYS A 130 -22.21 -6.72 29.54
N GLY A 131 -23.27 -6.55 30.32
CA GLY A 131 -24.58 -6.05 29.88
C GLY A 131 -25.42 -6.89 28.91
N GLY A 132 -24.85 -7.88 28.22
CA GLY A 132 -25.57 -8.74 27.28
C GLY A 132 -26.38 -9.85 27.96
N THR A 133 -27.56 -10.14 27.44
CA THR A 133 -28.41 -11.28 27.83
C THR A 133 -28.01 -12.61 27.18
N SER A 134 -26.84 -12.67 26.51
CA SER A 134 -26.37 -13.85 25.78
C SER A 134 -25.21 -14.59 26.47
N PRO A 135 -25.10 -15.90 26.21
CA PRO A 135 -24.57 -16.87 27.14
C PRO A 135 -23.05 -16.89 27.10
N ALA A 136 -22.48 -17.37 28.20
CA ALA A 136 -21.05 -17.65 28.39
C ALA A 136 -20.30 -18.09 27.11
N ILE A 137 -19.07 -17.61 26.94
CA ILE A 137 -18.13 -18.08 25.92
C ILE A 137 -17.65 -19.48 26.32
N TYR A 138 -17.63 -20.39 25.37
CA TYR A 138 -17.08 -21.72 25.55
C TYR A 138 -15.64 -21.80 25.05
N CYS A 139 -14.71 -22.10 25.95
CA CYS A 139 -13.27 -22.13 25.67
C CYS A 139 -12.75 -23.52 25.30
N GLY A 140 -13.64 -24.47 25.02
CA GLY A 140 -13.29 -25.82 24.57
C GLY A 140 -13.38 -26.90 25.65
N GLU A 141 -13.03 -28.12 25.26
CA GLU A 141 -12.85 -29.28 26.14
C GLU A 141 -11.37 -29.62 26.27
N CYS A 142 -11.03 -30.31 27.35
CA CYS A 142 -9.70 -30.85 27.51
C CYS A 142 -9.50 -32.09 26.63
N PHE A 143 -8.30 -32.23 26.08
CA PHE A 143 -7.94 -33.37 25.24
C PHE A 143 -7.53 -34.58 26.09
N GLY A 144 -7.82 -35.79 25.59
CA GLY A 144 -7.43 -37.04 26.25
C GLY A 144 -8.21 -37.33 27.53
N GLN A 145 -7.51 -37.78 28.59
CA GLN A 145 -8.12 -38.08 29.89
C GLN A 145 -8.13 -36.90 30.88
N GLN A 146 -7.83 -35.69 30.42
CA GLN A 146 -7.83 -34.50 31.26
C GLN A 146 -9.26 -34.09 31.64
N VAL A 147 -9.39 -33.45 32.80
CA VAL A 147 -10.64 -32.88 33.30
C VAL A 147 -10.53 -31.37 33.40
N CYS A 148 -11.61 -30.67 33.05
CA CYS A 148 -11.65 -29.22 33.16
C CYS A 148 -11.95 -28.81 34.61
N GLU A 149 -10.95 -28.26 35.29
CA GLU A 149 -11.09 -27.73 36.64
C GLU A 149 -10.71 -26.25 36.65
N ASN A 150 -11.62 -25.38 37.11
CA ASN A 150 -11.42 -23.93 37.15
C ASN A 150 -10.93 -23.34 35.81
N ASN A 151 -11.52 -23.79 34.70
CA ASN A 151 -11.18 -23.39 33.34
C ASN A 151 -9.74 -23.73 32.90
N LYS A 152 -9.09 -24.68 33.57
CA LYS A 152 -7.78 -25.26 33.21
C LYS A 152 -7.89 -26.75 33.01
N CYS A 153 -7.13 -27.29 32.07
CA CYS A 153 -7.09 -28.72 31.83
C CYS A 153 -6.09 -29.40 32.74
N VAL A 154 -6.57 -30.24 33.66
CA VAL A 154 -5.74 -30.92 34.64
C VAL A 154 -5.89 -32.44 34.56
N CYS A 155 -4.86 -33.17 35.00
CA CYS A 155 -4.92 -34.62 35.05
C CYS A 155 -5.59 -35.13 36.34
N PRO A 156 -6.53 -36.09 36.23
CA PRO A 156 -7.13 -36.73 37.40
C PRO A 156 -6.07 -37.41 38.27
N ALA A 157 -6.28 -37.40 39.59
CA ALA A 157 -5.37 -38.02 40.53
C ALA A 157 -5.18 -39.52 40.24
N GLY A 158 -3.92 -39.95 40.03
CA GLY A 158 -3.55 -41.34 39.80
C GLY A 158 -3.42 -41.76 38.34
N VAL A 159 -3.62 -40.86 37.38
CA VAL A 159 -3.39 -41.10 35.94
C VAL A 159 -2.07 -40.45 35.53
N ASN A 160 -1.23 -41.17 34.78
CA ASN A 160 0.09 -40.72 34.31
C ASN A 160 0.14 -40.56 32.78
N CYS A 161 1.29 -40.13 32.25
CA CYS A 161 1.44 -39.86 30.81
C CYS A 161 1.34 -41.13 29.93
N ASP A 162 1.60 -42.33 30.47
CA ASP A 162 1.41 -43.60 29.73
C ASP A 162 -0.07 -43.90 29.46
N GLN A 163 -0.95 -43.36 30.30
CA GLN A 163 -2.40 -43.59 30.23
C GLN A 163 -3.12 -42.50 29.43
N GLY A 164 -2.37 -41.65 28.72
CA GLY A 164 -2.93 -40.63 27.83
C GLY A 164 -3.49 -39.40 28.54
N CYS A 165 -3.04 -39.13 29.77
CA CYS A 165 -3.33 -37.87 30.44
C CYS A 165 -2.14 -36.92 30.33
N GLY A 166 -2.31 -35.88 29.49
CA GLY A 166 -1.31 -34.85 29.24
C GLY A 166 -0.31 -35.22 28.16
N THR A 167 -0.08 -34.28 27.24
CA THR A 167 1.21 -34.17 26.57
C THR A 167 2.25 -33.79 27.64
N CYS A 168 3.42 -34.42 27.61
CA CYS A 168 4.53 -33.96 28.44
C CYS A 168 4.82 -32.48 28.13
N PRO A 169 5.34 -31.69 29.09
CA PRO A 169 5.80 -30.35 28.83
C PRO A 169 6.69 -30.30 27.59
N GLU A 170 6.63 -29.21 26.85
CA GLU A 170 7.36 -29.03 25.59
C GLU A 170 8.84 -29.47 25.72
N GLY A 171 9.29 -30.35 24.82
CA GLY A 171 10.64 -30.91 24.82
C GLY A 171 10.86 -32.17 25.68
N GLN A 172 9.81 -32.77 26.26
CA GLN A 172 9.90 -34.04 27.00
C GLN A 172 9.08 -35.16 26.35
N VAL A 173 9.52 -36.39 26.55
CA VAL A 173 8.85 -37.62 26.13
C VAL A 173 8.45 -38.43 27.37
N CYS A 174 7.34 -39.16 27.29
CA CYS A 174 6.89 -40.03 28.37
C CYS A 174 7.67 -41.35 28.34
N VAL A 175 8.34 -41.70 29.43
CA VAL A 175 9.04 -42.98 29.62
C VAL A 175 8.70 -43.52 31.00
N ASP A 176 8.14 -44.73 31.06
CA ASP A 176 7.72 -45.42 32.30
C ASP A 176 6.81 -44.56 33.21
N GLY A 177 5.88 -43.81 32.59
CA GLY A 177 4.89 -43.02 33.31
C GLY A 177 5.40 -41.70 33.87
N ALA A 178 6.64 -41.31 33.52
CA ALA A 178 7.24 -40.02 33.86
C ALA A 178 7.69 -39.28 32.59
N CYS A 179 7.56 -37.95 32.59
CA CYS A 179 8.11 -37.13 31.53
C CYS A 179 9.62 -36.94 31.76
N CYS A 180 10.42 -37.23 30.74
CA CYS A 180 11.86 -37.01 30.72
C CYS A 180 12.28 -36.38 29.39
N ALA A 181 13.35 -35.59 29.38
CA ALA A 181 13.90 -35.06 28.14
C ALA A 181 14.50 -36.22 27.30
N PRO A 182 14.16 -36.36 26.01
CA PRO A 182 14.70 -37.41 25.16
C PRO A 182 16.19 -37.18 24.90
N THR A 183 16.90 -38.27 24.63
CA THR A 183 18.26 -38.18 24.09
C THR A 183 18.52 -39.38 23.19
N PHE A 184 18.74 -39.08 21.90
CA PHE A 184 18.82 -40.09 20.84
C PHE A 184 20.27 -40.37 20.46
N PRO A 185 20.71 -41.64 20.32
CA PRO A 185 21.96 -41.94 19.64
C PRO A 185 21.70 -42.30 18.17
N CYS A 186 22.16 -41.40 17.31
CA CYS A 186 22.54 -41.49 15.90
C CYS A 186 22.20 -42.79 15.14
N SER A 187 21.25 -42.69 14.20
CA SER A 187 21.17 -43.60 13.05
C SER A 187 21.07 -42.85 11.74
N ARG A 188 22.27 -42.53 11.21
CA ARG A 188 22.62 -42.08 9.84
C ARG A 188 22.83 -40.57 9.67
N ASN A 189 24.11 -40.23 9.52
CA ASN A 189 24.66 -39.02 8.89
C ASN A 189 24.46 -37.67 9.60
N GLU A 190 24.40 -37.67 10.93
CA GLU A 190 24.24 -36.44 11.71
C GLU A 190 25.56 -36.04 12.39
N CYS A 191 25.88 -34.75 12.29
CA CYS A 191 27.10 -34.14 12.82
C CYS A 191 27.20 -34.21 14.35
N SER A 192 28.43 -34.28 14.87
CA SER A 192 28.70 -34.22 16.32
C SER A 192 29.52 -32.96 16.67
N PRO A 193 29.14 -32.19 17.71
CA PRO A 193 29.92 -31.05 18.17
C PRO A 193 31.26 -31.50 18.79
N PRO A 194 32.27 -30.61 18.89
CA PRO A 194 33.54 -30.91 19.54
C PRO A 194 33.34 -31.29 21.01
N GLY A 195 33.35 -32.59 21.31
CA GLY A 195 33.11 -33.13 22.65
C GLY A 195 32.17 -34.34 22.72
N GLY A 196 31.50 -34.71 21.63
CA GLY A 196 30.49 -35.78 21.59
C GLY A 196 29.15 -35.35 22.23
N LEU A 197 28.05 -35.97 21.81
CA LEU A 197 26.73 -35.76 22.42
C LEU A 197 26.55 -36.72 23.60
N ASP A 198 25.91 -36.25 24.67
CA ASP A 198 25.37 -37.13 25.69
C ASP A 198 24.25 -37.95 25.05
N ASP A 199 24.30 -39.29 25.16
CA ASP A 199 23.22 -40.22 24.77
C ASP A 199 21.99 -40.10 25.68
N GLY A 200 21.98 -39.04 26.49
CA GLY A 200 21.22 -38.71 27.69
C GLY A 200 20.49 -39.86 28.37
N CYS A 201 21.27 -40.91 28.56
CA CYS A 201 21.29 -41.71 29.77
C CYS A 201 22.68 -41.68 30.46
N GLY A 202 23.64 -40.87 29.97
CA GLY A 202 24.90 -40.54 30.65
C GLY A 202 26.19 -41.08 30.00
N GLY A 203 26.19 -41.47 28.73
CA GLY A 203 27.36 -41.87 27.94
C GLY A 203 27.63 -40.96 26.74
N LYS A 204 28.89 -40.90 26.26
CA LYS A 204 29.28 -40.14 25.05
C LYS A 204 29.40 -41.04 23.81
N ALA A 205 28.70 -40.70 22.73
CA ALA A 205 28.89 -41.31 21.40
C ALA A 205 29.69 -40.36 20.47
N GLN A 206 30.56 -40.91 19.62
CA GLN A 206 31.39 -40.15 18.68
C GLN A 206 30.95 -40.37 17.22
N CYS A 207 30.50 -39.31 16.53
CA CYS A 207 30.25 -39.29 15.07
C CYS A 207 31.12 -38.19 14.40
N PRO A 208 31.49 -38.32 13.11
CA PRO A 208 32.32 -37.32 12.43
C PRO A 208 31.57 -35.97 12.20
N PRO A 209 32.26 -34.80 12.25
CA PRO A 209 31.66 -33.49 12.03
C PRO A 209 31.36 -33.19 10.54
N CYS A 210 30.52 -32.18 10.27
CA CYS A 210 30.16 -31.71 8.93
C CYS A 210 31.38 -31.20 8.14
N GLY A 211 31.27 -31.05 6.82
CA GLY A 211 32.33 -30.52 5.96
C GLY A 211 32.58 -29.02 6.17
N ASP A 212 33.68 -28.50 5.59
CA ASP A 212 34.01 -27.07 5.64
C ASP A 212 32.91 -26.23 4.97
N GLY A 213 32.32 -25.28 5.71
CA GLY A 213 31.25 -24.38 5.22
C GLY A 213 29.82 -24.89 5.42
N GLU A 214 29.63 -26.05 6.06
CA GLU A 214 28.31 -26.56 6.41
C GLU A 214 27.96 -26.20 7.85
N GLN A 215 26.74 -25.71 8.07
CA GLN A 215 26.21 -25.50 9.42
C GLN A 215 25.27 -26.63 9.82
N CYS A 216 25.42 -27.07 11.07
CA CYS A 216 24.56 -28.07 11.66
C CYS A 216 23.28 -27.40 12.16
N VAL A 217 22.15 -27.69 11.53
CA VAL A 217 20.85 -27.14 11.92
C VAL A 217 19.87 -28.26 12.31
N LEU A 218 18.94 -27.95 13.21
CA LEU A 218 17.90 -28.87 13.65
C LEU A 218 16.73 -28.82 12.66
N ALA A 219 16.48 -29.93 11.96
CA ALA A 219 15.35 -30.08 11.05
C ALA A 219 14.03 -30.34 11.81
N GLU A 220 12.91 -30.22 11.10
CA GLU A 220 11.55 -30.32 11.67
C GLU A 220 11.22 -31.71 12.25
N ASP A 221 11.99 -32.74 11.90
CA ASP A 221 11.87 -34.11 12.40
C ASP A 221 12.82 -34.43 13.56
N LEU A 222 13.44 -33.40 14.16
CA LEU A 222 14.44 -33.50 15.22
C LEU A 222 15.77 -34.17 14.80
N THR A 223 16.05 -34.25 13.50
CA THR A 223 17.35 -34.68 12.97
C THR A 223 18.26 -33.48 12.75
N TYR A 224 19.58 -33.66 12.97
CA TYR A 224 20.56 -32.63 12.65
C TYR A 224 21.10 -32.82 11.24
N GLU A 225 20.82 -31.86 10.34
CA GLU A 225 21.28 -31.90 8.95
C GLU A 225 22.44 -30.93 8.71
N CYS A 226 23.33 -31.30 7.77
CA CYS A 226 24.30 -30.38 7.20
C CYS A 226 23.59 -29.57 6.12
N LEU A 227 23.24 -28.33 6.41
CA LEU A 227 22.82 -27.40 5.36
C LEU A 227 24.01 -26.55 4.93
N GLY A 228 24.08 -26.21 3.65
CA GLY A 228 25.00 -25.18 3.16
C GLY A 228 24.76 -23.85 3.86
N ASP A 229 25.68 -22.88 3.73
CA ASP A 229 25.67 -21.60 4.43
C ASP A 229 24.24 -21.04 4.63
N CYS A 230 23.72 -21.10 5.86
CA CYS A 230 22.38 -20.63 6.24
C CYS A 230 22.43 -19.11 6.47
N THR A 231 22.83 -18.36 5.44
CA THR A 231 22.83 -16.90 5.47
C THR A 231 21.94 -16.35 4.37
N CYS A 232 21.50 -15.11 4.53
CA CYS A 232 20.69 -14.42 3.52
C CYS A 232 21.43 -14.37 2.18
N GLU A 233 22.73 -14.08 2.20
CA GLU A 233 23.59 -14.01 1.01
C GLU A 233 23.72 -15.36 0.29
N ALA A 234 23.75 -16.45 1.03
CA ALA A 234 23.87 -17.80 0.46
C ALA A 234 22.55 -18.35 -0.09
N GLN A 235 21.41 -17.74 0.28
CA GLN A 235 20.08 -18.05 -0.25
C GLN A 235 19.59 -16.98 -1.23
N ASP A 236 20.48 -16.09 -1.70
CA ASP A 236 20.17 -14.99 -2.60
C ASP A 236 19.02 -14.09 -2.09
N VAL A 237 18.92 -13.89 -0.77
CA VAL A 237 17.96 -12.97 -0.13
C VAL A 237 18.68 -11.70 0.30
N GLU A 238 18.24 -10.57 -0.23
CA GLU A 238 18.91 -9.26 -0.08
C GLU A 238 18.26 -8.37 0.98
N CYS A 239 17.02 -8.61 1.39
CA CYS A 239 16.36 -7.75 2.37
C CYS A 239 15.10 -8.40 2.98
N GLY A 240 14.57 -7.78 4.02
CA GLY A 240 13.26 -8.12 4.58
C GLY A 240 13.27 -9.43 5.37
N SER A 241 12.08 -9.98 5.60
CA SER A 241 11.90 -11.21 6.38
C SER A 241 11.72 -12.39 5.44
N ALA A 242 12.66 -13.32 5.46
CA ALA A 242 12.61 -14.56 4.67
C ALA A 242 12.71 -15.80 5.56
N ILE A 243 12.25 -16.94 5.04
CA ILE A 243 12.47 -18.23 5.69
C ILE A 243 13.80 -18.79 5.18
N ILE A 244 14.85 -18.67 6.00
CA ILE A 244 16.17 -19.25 5.71
C ILE A 244 16.32 -20.49 6.59
N CYS A 245 16.57 -21.65 5.97
CA CYS A 245 16.71 -22.92 6.70
C CYS A 245 15.52 -23.20 7.64
N ASN A 246 14.29 -23.01 7.15
CA ASN A 246 13.03 -23.13 7.90
C ASN A 246 12.90 -22.23 9.14
N GLN A 247 13.71 -21.17 9.24
CA GLN A 247 13.62 -20.18 10.31
C GLN A 247 13.36 -18.78 9.75
N PRO A 248 12.42 -18.02 10.34
CA PRO A 248 12.25 -16.61 10.00
C PRO A 248 13.53 -15.84 10.31
N THR A 249 14.15 -15.27 9.27
CA THR A 249 15.41 -14.54 9.33
C THR A 249 15.22 -13.16 8.73
N LEU A 250 15.69 -12.13 9.43
CA LEU A 250 15.67 -10.76 8.94
C LEU A 250 16.98 -10.46 8.21
N CYS A 251 16.91 -10.19 6.91
CA CYS A 251 18.05 -9.98 6.02
C CYS A 251 18.44 -8.49 5.85
N GLY A 252 18.03 -7.63 6.78
CA GLY A 252 18.31 -6.19 6.74
C GLY A 252 17.44 -5.42 5.74
N THR A 253 17.84 -4.18 5.45
CA THR A 253 17.25 -3.32 4.41
C THR A 253 18.15 -3.25 3.18
N CYS A 254 17.64 -2.73 2.07
CA CYS A 254 18.44 -2.53 0.86
C CYS A 254 19.62 -1.58 1.08
N GLN A 255 19.43 -0.52 1.88
CA GLN A 255 20.53 0.36 2.26
C GLN A 255 21.60 -0.38 3.08
N ASP A 256 21.21 -1.29 3.97
CA ASP A 256 22.17 -2.08 4.77
C ASP A 256 23.05 -2.98 3.89
N ASN A 257 22.49 -3.45 2.77
CA ASN A 257 23.19 -4.30 1.80
C ASN A 257 23.87 -3.52 0.66
N GLY A 258 24.04 -2.20 0.84
CA GLY A 258 24.86 -1.37 -0.04
C GLY A 258 24.15 -0.81 -1.28
N PHE A 259 22.82 -0.90 -1.33
CA PHE A 259 22.02 -0.24 -2.37
C PHE A 259 21.85 1.25 -2.03
N GLU A 260 21.83 2.10 -3.06
CA GLU A 260 21.61 3.55 -2.91
C GLU A 260 20.15 3.86 -2.52
N ASP A 261 19.85 5.13 -2.24
CA ASP A 261 18.47 5.57 -2.00
C ASP A 261 17.61 5.32 -3.26
N GLY A 262 16.37 4.82 -3.08
CA GLY A 262 15.46 4.48 -4.18
C GLY A 262 15.23 2.98 -4.39
N PHE A 263 15.71 2.13 -3.47
CA PHE A 263 15.39 0.70 -3.44
C PHE A 263 14.43 0.37 -2.28
N ARG A 264 13.40 -0.43 -2.55
CA ARG A 264 12.51 -1.02 -1.53
C ARG A 264 12.62 -2.53 -1.52
N CYS A 265 12.28 -3.13 -0.38
CA CYS A 265 12.29 -4.58 -0.26
C CYS A 265 10.98 -5.20 -0.77
N SER A 266 11.08 -6.11 -1.73
CA SER A 266 9.93 -6.89 -2.22
C SER A 266 10.32 -8.35 -2.46
N GLY A 267 9.59 -9.27 -1.83
CA GLY A 267 9.82 -10.71 -2.02
C GLY A 267 11.21 -11.21 -1.60
N GLY A 268 11.91 -10.48 -0.72
CA GLY A 268 13.28 -10.80 -0.32
C GLY A 268 14.37 -10.14 -1.16
N ASN A 269 14.01 -9.39 -2.21
CA ASN A 269 14.92 -8.73 -3.13
C ASN A 269 14.82 -7.21 -3.02
N CYS A 270 15.91 -6.52 -3.28
CA CYS A 270 15.95 -5.07 -3.37
C CYS A 270 15.56 -4.62 -4.78
N ILE A 271 14.31 -4.18 -4.91
CA ILE A 271 13.77 -3.65 -6.17
C ILE A 271 13.83 -2.13 -6.15
N CYS A 272 13.93 -1.49 -7.32
CA CYS A 272 13.80 -0.04 -7.37
C CYS A 272 12.37 0.38 -7.02
N ASP A 273 12.26 1.55 -6.43
CA ASP A 273 11.01 2.18 -6.06
C ASP A 273 10.84 3.38 -6.99
N ASP A 274 10.07 3.20 -8.06
CA ASP A 274 9.44 4.33 -8.71
C ASP A 274 7.99 4.45 -8.26
N VAL A 275 7.41 5.64 -8.47
CA VAL A 275 6.09 5.98 -7.94
C VAL A 275 4.94 5.27 -8.66
N TYR A 276 5.22 4.50 -9.72
CA TYR A 276 4.23 3.93 -10.62
C TYR A 276 4.00 2.43 -10.42
N GLU A 277 4.91 1.76 -9.72
CA GLU A 277 4.82 0.32 -9.44
C GLU A 277 3.71 -0.03 -8.42
N TYR A 278 2.99 -1.15 -8.56
CA TYR A 278 3.22 -2.26 -9.49
C TYR A 278 2.51 -2.06 -10.84
N ASN A 279 3.24 -1.94 -11.96
CA ASN A 279 2.65 -1.74 -13.30
C ASN A 279 3.13 -2.73 -14.38
N ASP A 280 3.55 -3.91 -13.94
CA ASP A 280 4.07 -5.03 -14.74
C ASP A 280 3.11 -5.64 -15.79
N ASN A 281 1.82 -5.31 -15.72
CA ASN A 281 0.78 -5.93 -16.56
C ASN A 281 -0.37 -4.96 -16.86
N LEU A 282 -1.19 -5.32 -17.85
CA LEU A 282 -2.30 -4.48 -18.29
C LEU A 282 -3.42 -4.33 -17.24
N GLU A 283 -3.55 -5.24 -16.28
CA GLU A 283 -4.54 -5.09 -15.19
C GLU A 283 -4.10 -4.06 -14.14
N ASN A 284 -2.78 -3.88 -13.96
CA ASN A 284 -2.18 -3.02 -12.94
C ASN A 284 -1.49 -1.76 -13.51
N MET A 285 -1.73 -1.41 -14.77
CA MET A 285 -1.12 -0.25 -15.41
C MET A 285 -1.30 1.07 -14.63
N SER A 286 -0.29 1.94 -14.65
CA SER A 286 -0.35 3.22 -13.94
C SER A 286 -1.05 4.29 -14.80
N ILE A 287 -2.04 4.96 -14.24
CA ILE A 287 -2.71 6.08 -14.92
C ILE A 287 -1.87 7.34 -14.71
N VAL A 288 -1.18 7.78 -15.77
CA VAL A 288 -0.27 8.94 -15.69
C VAL A 288 -0.99 10.23 -16.05
N CYS A 289 -2.10 10.15 -16.79
CA CYS A 289 -2.93 11.31 -17.06
C CYS A 289 -4.42 10.97 -17.19
N GLY A 290 -5.25 11.76 -16.51
CA GLY A 290 -6.71 11.79 -16.68
C GLY A 290 -7.27 13.14 -16.25
N GLY A 291 -8.18 13.72 -17.04
CA GLY A 291 -8.80 15.03 -16.76
C GLY A 291 -8.17 16.22 -17.52
N LEU A 292 -8.27 17.44 -16.97
CA LEU A 292 -8.08 18.69 -17.73
C LEU A 292 -6.69 18.89 -18.38
N THR A 293 -5.66 18.18 -17.95
CA THR A 293 -4.27 18.36 -18.43
C THR A 293 -3.97 17.66 -19.77
N CYS A 294 -4.64 16.54 -20.08
CA CYS A 294 -4.49 15.81 -21.36
C CYS A 294 -5.72 15.96 -22.29
N PHE A 295 -6.63 16.87 -21.98
CA PHE A 295 -7.83 17.19 -22.77
C PHE A 295 -7.59 18.39 -23.70
N GLN A 296 -6.48 18.37 -24.44
CA GLN A 296 -6.20 19.33 -25.51
C GLN A 296 -5.86 18.55 -26.80
N ASP A 297 -5.94 19.22 -27.96
CA ASP A 297 -5.68 18.57 -29.26
C ASP A 297 -4.20 18.19 -29.44
N ALA A 298 -3.31 18.89 -28.72
CA ALA A 298 -1.91 18.55 -28.56
C ALA A 298 -1.54 18.67 -27.08
N TRP A 299 -0.75 17.73 -26.61
CA TRP A 299 -0.32 17.61 -25.22
C TRP A 299 0.97 16.80 -25.19
N GLY A 300 1.70 16.89 -24.08
CA GLY A 300 2.89 16.08 -23.84
C GLY A 300 3.05 15.85 -22.34
N ILE A 301 3.41 14.63 -21.97
CA ILE A 301 3.78 14.27 -20.60
C ILE A 301 5.18 13.65 -20.60
N GLU A 302 5.86 13.78 -19.46
CA GLU A 302 7.13 13.12 -19.20
C GLU A 302 6.98 12.31 -17.91
N VAL A 303 7.45 11.07 -17.95
CA VAL A 303 7.28 10.05 -16.92
C VAL A 303 8.67 9.51 -16.59
N PRO A 304 9.27 9.88 -15.46
CA PRO A 304 10.49 9.24 -14.98
C PRO A 304 10.15 7.87 -14.37
N ALA A 305 10.87 6.83 -14.75
CA ALA A 305 10.61 5.45 -14.32
C ALA A 305 11.88 4.58 -14.32
N THR A 306 11.77 3.35 -13.82
CA THR A 306 12.89 2.39 -13.75
C THR A 306 12.45 0.97 -14.08
N LEU A 307 13.24 0.25 -14.89
CA LEU A 307 13.05 -1.19 -15.10
C LEU A 307 13.95 -2.02 -14.17
N HIS A 308 13.37 -3.05 -13.56
CA HIS A 308 13.93 -3.87 -12.48
C HIS A 308 14.66 -5.13 -12.95
N HIS A 309 14.14 -5.81 -13.96
CA HIS A 309 14.80 -6.98 -14.55
C HIS A 309 14.42 -7.15 -16.02
N LYS A 310 15.16 -7.99 -16.77
CA LYS A 310 14.97 -8.11 -18.24
C LYS A 310 13.53 -8.52 -18.66
N ASP A 311 12.80 -9.14 -17.74
CA ASP A 311 11.42 -9.60 -17.94
C ASP A 311 10.38 -8.58 -17.43
N ASP A 312 10.84 -7.41 -16.98
CA ASP A 312 10.01 -6.32 -16.44
C ASP A 312 9.42 -5.49 -17.58
N ILE A 313 8.16 -5.09 -17.41
CA ILE A 313 7.40 -4.32 -18.40
C ILE A 313 6.53 -3.29 -17.69
N ASP A 314 6.87 -2.03 -17.85
CA ASP A 314 6.06 -0.94 -17.30
C ASP A 314 4.90 -0.60 -18.25
N TYR A 315 3.67 -0.70 -17.78
CA TYR A 315 2.48 -0.24 -18.51
C TYR A 315 1.94 1.08 -17.96
N TYR A 316 1.65 2.01 -18.86
CA TYR A 316 1.07 3.31 -18.58
C TYR A 316 -0.20 3.55 -19.38
N ALA A 317 -1.18 4.20 -18.74
CA ALA A 317 -2.41 4.65 -19.39
C ALA A 317 -2.58 6.17 -19.32
N LEU A 318 -3.08 6.73 -20.42
CA LEU A 318 -3.49 8.11 -20.52
C LEU A 318 -4.90 8.20 -21.08
N GLN A 319 -5.79 8.91 -20.38
CA GLN A 319 -7.10 9.28 -20.90
C GLN A 319 -7.01 10.61 -21.64
N VAL A 320 -7.27 10.57 -22.94
CA VAL A 320 -7.04 11.71 -23.84
C VAL A 320 -8.29 12.00 -24.66
N ARG A 321 -8.42 13.25 -25.10
CA ARG A 321 -9.45 13.59 -26.07
C ARG A 321 -9.17 12.88 -27.39
N ASP A 322 -10.19 12.22 -27.92
CA ASP A 322 -10.12 11.64 -29.26
C ASP A 322 -9.93 12.73 -30.32
N ALA A 323 -8.92 12.53 -31.17
CA ALA A 323 -8.60 13.40 -32.28
C ALA A 323 -7.74 12.64 -33.29
N ASN A 324 -7.96 12.94 -34.57
CA ASN A 324 -7.16 12.39 -35.67
C ASN A 324 -5.81 13.12 -35.78
N THR A 325 -4.93 12.86 -34.82
CA THR A 325 -3.54 13.33 -34.78
C THR A 325 -2.60 12.19 -34.41
N ALA A 326 -1.32 12.34 -34.76
CA ALA A 326 -0.30 11.35 -34.44
C ALA A 326 0.00 11.36 -32.93
N LEU A 327 0.18 10.16 -32.38
CA LEU A 327 0.75 9.91 -31.07
C LEU A 327 2.18 9.46 -31.22
N VAL A 328 3.04 9.96 -30.34
CA VAL A 328 4.44 9.55 -30.26
C VAL A 328 4.77 9.21 -28.81
N ALA A 329 5.42 8.08 -28.60
CA ALA A 329 6.07 7.72 -27.35
C ALA A 329 7.58 7.61 -27.60
N GLU A 330 8.39 8.22 -26.73
CA GLU A 330 9.85 8.31 -26.85
C GLU A 330 10.50 8.03 -25.50
N ILE A 331 11.51 7.17 -25.49
CA ILE A 331 12.42 7.01 -24.36
C ILE A 331 13.58 7.99 -24.49
N PHE A 332 13.84 8.75 -23.43
CA PHE A 332 14.97 9.64 -23.28
C PHE A 332 15.74 9.31 -21.99
N GLU A 333 17.01 9.73 -21.91
CA GLU A 333 17.87 9.55 -20.73
C GLU A 333 18.12 8.09 -20.27
N GLY A 334 17.60 7.09 -20.99
CA GLY A 334 17.84 5.67 -20.73
C GLY A 334 19.21 5.18 -21.20
N ALA A 335 19.90 4.40 -20.37
CA ALA A 335 21.19 3.80 -20.69
C ALA A 335 21.08 2.42 -21.35
N GLY A 336 19.95 1.74 -21.17
CA GLY A 336 19.67 0.44 -21.75
C GLY A 336 19.13 0.48 -23.18
N ARG A 337 18.70 -0.69 -23.63
CA ARG A 337 17.98 -0.87 -24.90
C ARG A 337 16.55 -1.27 -24.58
N TYR A 338 15.58 -0.61 -25.19
CA TYR A 338 14.17 -0.81 -24.88
C TYR A 338 13.38 -1.33 -26.08
N THR A 339 12.27 -1.98 -25.80
CA THR A 339 11.17 -2.18 -26.75
C THR A 339 10.01 -1.34 -26.24
N LEU A 340 9.49 -0.47 -27.12
CA LEU A 340 8.32 0.34 -26.84
C LEU A 340 7.09 -0.26 -27.52
N HIS A 341 5.99 -0.28 -26.79
CA HIS A 341 4.66 -0.63 -27.27
C HIS A 341 3.74 0.57 -27.11
N LEU A 342 3.05 0.98 -28.16
CA LEU A 342 2.10 2.09 -28.14
C LEU A 342 0.79 1.64 -28.78
N ALA A 343 -0.32 1.76 -28.06
CA ALA A 343 -1.65 1.50 -28.58
C ALA A 343 -2.57 2.68 -28.31
N TYR A 344 -3.62 2.75 -29.12
CA TYR A 344 -4.73 3.66 -28.91
C TYR A 344 -6.04 2.88 -28.97
N ILE A 345 -6.84 3.00 -27.92
CA ILE A 345 -8.16 2.40 -27.82
C ILE A 345 -9.20 3.50 -28.01
N CYS A 346 -10.03 3.31 -29.02
CA CYS A 346 -11.13 4.20 -29.36
C CYS A 346 -12.17 4.24 -28.22
N PRO A 347 -13.00 5.31 -28.14
CA PRO A 347 -14.03 5.42 -27.11
C PRO A 347 -15.07 4.28 -27.09
N ASP A 348 -15.24 3.57 -28.20
CA ASP A 348 -16.10 2.39 -28.34
C ASP A 348 -15.42 1.08 -27.92
N GLY A 349 -14.12 1.12 -27.58
CA GLY A 349 -13.31 -0.02 -27.18
C GLY A 349 -12.54 -0.68 -28.33
N ASP A 350 -12.74 -0.24 -29.57
CA ASP A 350 -12.01 -0.79 -30.72
C ASP A 350 -10.58 -0.25 -30.79
N SER A 351 -9.70 -0.97 -31.51
CA SER A 351 -8.33 -0.52 -31.75
C SER A 351 -8.34 0.65 -32.75
N GLY A 352 -7.78 1.78 -32.34
CA GLY A 352 -7.60 2.98 -33.17
C GLY A 352 -6.18 3.14 -33.71
N VAL A 353 -5.41 2.06 -33.80
CA VAL A 353 -4.02 2.07 -34.26
C VAL A 353 -3.95 2.05 -35.79
N VAL A 354 -3.57 3.19 -36.39
CA VAL A 354 -3.36 3.33 -37.84
C VAL A 354 -1.94 3.85 -38.13
N ASP A 355 -1.36 3.51 -39.28
CA ASP A 355 -0.06 3.99 -39.74
C ASP A 355 1.06 3.87 -38.68
N CYS A 356 1.17 2.69 -38.06
CA CYS A 356 2.25 2.39 -37.12
C CYS A 356 3.62 2.62 -37.76
N SER A 357 4.52 3.30 -37.04
CA SER A 357 5.83 3.70 -37.53
C SER A 357 6.77 2.54 -37.87
N GLU A 358 6.54 1.35 -37.32
CA GLU A 358 7.40 0.18 -37.56
C GLU A 358 6.62 -1.13 -37.75
N SER A 359 6.23 -1.81 -36.65
CA SER A 359 5.56 -3.11 -36.72
C SER A 359 4.38 -3.18 -35.76
N THR A 360 3.37 -3.99 -36.05
CA THR A 360 2.26 -4.23 -35.13
C THR A 360 2.40 -5.59 -34.44
N GLU A 361 2.05 -5.63 -33.16
CA GLU A 361 2.04 -6.83 -32.32
C GLU A 361 0.75 -6.87 -31.51
N GLN A 362 0.10 -8.03 -31.40
CA GLN A 362 -1.09 -8.19 -30.59
C GLN A 362 -0.72 -8.77 -29.22
N LEU A 363 -1.06 -8.06 -28.14
CA LEU A 363 -0.85 -8.48 -26.75
C LEU A 363 -2.19 -8.44 -26.04
N GLU A 364 -2.60 -9.57 -25.45
CA GLU A 364 -3.86 -9.71 -24.70
C GLU A 364 -5.12 -9.21 -25.46
N GLY A 365 -5.10 -9.32 -26.80
CA GLY A 365 -6.20 -8.88 -27.66
C GLY A 365 -6.18 -7.40 -28.02
N ILE A 366 -5.15 -6.65 -27.62
CA ILE A 366 -4.92 -5.25 -27.99
C ILE A 366 -3.81 -5.21 -29.04
N ASP A 367 -4.03 -4.45 -30.12
CA ASP A 367 -3.01 -4.22 -31.14
C ASP A 367 -2.10 -3.06 -30.73
N PHE A 368 -0.82 -3.34 -30.57
CA PHE A 368 0.21 -2.36 -30.27
C PHE A 368 1.06 -2.07 -31.51
N CYS A 369 1.37 -0.80 -31.72
CA CYS A 369 2.52 -0.40 -32.52
C CYS A 369 3.78 -0.64 -31.69
N LYS A 370 4.73 -1.40 -32.25
CA LYS A 370 5.94 -1.86 -31.58
C LYS A 370 7.17 -1.35 -32.32
N THR A 371 8.13 -0.88 -31.53
CA THR A 371 9.48 -0.59 -31.99
C THR A 371 10.54 -1.14 -31.05
N ASP A 372 11.71 -1.38 -31.62
CA ASP A 372 12.94 -1.69 -30.89
C ASP A 372 13.91 -0.50 -30.82
N ASN A 373 13.44 0.67 -31.27
CA ASN A 373 14.14 1.94 -31.19
C ASN A 373 13.64 2.75 -29.98
N ASN A 374 14.21 3.93 -29.78
CA ASN A 374 13.83 4.80 -28.66
C ASN A 374 12.52 5.57 -28.90
N PHE A 375 11.84 5.41 -30.04
CA PHE A 375 10.56 6.08 -30.27
C PHE A 375 9.63 5.26 -31.16
N VAL A 376 8.33 5.31 -30.87
CA VAL A 376 7.25 4.72 -31.65
C VAL A 376 6.18 5.76 -31.90
N ALA A 377 5.57 5.72 -33.10
CA ALA A 377 4.48 6.60 -33.44
C ALA A 377 3.35 5.85 -34.15
N LEU A 378 2.13 6.36 -33.99
CA LEU A 378 0.94 5.91 -34.71
C LEU A 378 0.02 7.08 -35.00
N THR A 379 -0.82 6.95 -36.01
CA THR A 379 -1.97 7.83 -36.25
C THR A 379 -3.20 7.23 -35.58
N ARG A 380 -3.98 8.08 -34.91
CA ARG A 380 -5.26 7.69 -34.31
C ARG A 380 -6.37 7.81 -35.34
N ASP A 381 -7.13 6.74 -35.53
CA ASP A 381 -8.34 6.77 -36.35
C ASP A 381 -9.45 5.98 -35.67
N CYS A 382 -10.59 6.62 -35.46
CA CYS A 382 -11.79 6.01 -34.89
C CYS A 382 -12.98 6.36 -35.79
N ASP A 383 -13.83 5.37 -36.06
CA ASP A 383 -15.04 5.55 -36.88
C ASP A 383 -16.13 6.41 -36.18
N SER A 384 -15.86 6.92 -34.98
CA SER A 384 -16.83 7.68 -34.19
C SER A 384 -17.04 9.10 -34.73
N GLU A 385 -18.12 9.30 -35.47
CA GLU A 385 -18.56 10.64 -35.90
C GLU A 385 -19.02 11.48 -34.70
N GLY A 386 -18.17 12.42 -34.24
CA GLY A 386 -18.64 13.74 -33.84
C GLY A 386 -18.97 14.02 -32.36
N VAL A 387 -18.37 13.33 -31.40
CA VAL A 387 -18.45 13.76 -29.98
C VAL A 387 -17.04 13.91 -29.42
N ALA A 388 -16.84 14.88 -28.52
CA ALA A 388 -15.61 15.03 -27.73
C ALA A 388 -15.48 13.84 -26.76
N ALA A 389 -15.26 12.66 -27.32
CA ALA A 389 -15.14 11.41 -26.61
C ALA A 389 -13.70 11.22 -26.13
N THR A 390 -13.54 10.39 -25.11
CA THR A 390 -12.24 10.10 -24.49
C THR A 390 -11.77 8.75 -25.01
N GLY A 391 -10.59 8.72 -25.59
CA GLY A 391 -9.88 7.48 -25.89
C GLY A 391 -8.78 7.21 -24.87
N THR A 392 -8.21 6.01 -24.93
CA THR A 392 -7.13 5.59 -24.03
C THR A 392 -5.86 5.35 -24.83
N VAL A 393 -4.77 6.04 -24.46
CA VAL A 393 -3.42 5.71 -24.93
C VAL A 393 -2.81 4.72 -23.94
N LEU A 394 -2.28 3.64 -24.46
CA LEU A 394 -1.51 2.66 -23.68
C LEU A 394 -0.07 2.68 -24.15
N VAL A 395 0.85 2.73 -23.19
CA VAL A 395 2.29 2.64 -23.47
C VAL A 395 2.88 1.53 -22.63
N GLY A 396 3.60 0.61 -23.26
CA GLY A 396 4.41 -0.42 -22.61
C GLY A 396 5.89 -0.15 -22.86
N VAL A 397 6.71 -0.27 -21.82
CA VAL A 397 8.18 -0.16 -21.92
C VAL A 397 8.79 -1.44 -21.41
N ARG A 398 9.56 -2.14 -22.25
CA ARG A 398 10.27 -3.37 -21.88
C ARG A 398 11.77 -3.19 -22.09
N SER A 399 12.59 -3.74 -21.19
CA SER A 399 14.04 -3.79 -21.41
C SER A 399 14.43 -4.95 -22.33
N LYS A 400 15.37 -4.71 -23.24
CA LYS A 400 16.07 -5.76 -24.00
C LYS A 400 17.35 -6.20 -23.29
N ASP A 401 18.09 -5.22 -22.81
CA ASP A 401 19.26 -5.41 -21.96
C ASP A 401 19.17 -4.38 -20.84
N ILE A 402 19.28 -4.82 -19.59
CA ILE A 402 19.36 -3.92 -18.46
C ILE A 402 20.79 -3.44 -18.30
N ALA A 403 20.94 -2.12 -18.31
CA ALA A 403 22.18 -1.46 -17.94
C ALA A 403 22.27 -1.29 -16.42
N GLY A 404 22.71 -2.34 -15.71
CA GLY A 404 22.92 -2.30 -14.26
C GLY A 404 21.90 -3.10 -13.47
N VAL A 405 21.57 -2.62 -12.27
CA VAL A 405 20.58 -3.27 -11.37
C VAL A 405 19.21 -2.63 -11.53
N CYS A 406 19.15 -1.32 -11.86
CA CYS A 406 17.94 -0.63 -12.27
C CYS A 406 18.23 0.25 -13.47
N ASP A 407 17.47 0.05 -14.53
CA ASP A 407 17.64 0.78 -15.78
C ASP A 407 16.67 1.97 -15.78
N ALA A 408 17.14 3.09 -15.24
CA ALA A 408 16.36 4.33 -15.22
C ALA A 408 16.14 4.85 -16.64
N TYR A 409 14.91 5.31 -16.91
CA TYR A 409 14.55 5.91 -18.18
C TYR A 409 13.53 7.03 -17.99
N GLY A 410 13.54 7.99 -18.91
CA GLY A 410 12.46 8.96 -19.08
C GLY A 410 11.58 8.53 -20.23
N LEU A 411 10.26 8.46 -20.02
CA LEU A 411 9.28 8.27 -21.08
C LEU A 411 8.57 9.58 -21.39
N ARG A 412 8.62 10.02 -22.64
CA ARG A 412 7.84 11.14 -23.15
C ARG A 412 6.73 10.64 -24.04
N VAL A 413 5.49 11.04 -23.76
CA VAL A 413 4.32 10.71 -24.62
C VAL A 413 3.64 12.01 -25.04
N PHE A 414 3.41 12.21 -26.33
CA PHE A 414 2.79 13.44 -26.83
C PHE A 414 1.94 13.23 -28.08
N ALA A 415 0.96 14.11 -28.26
CA ALA A 415 0.15 14.22 -29.46
C ALA A 415 0.56 15.44 -30.29
N THR A 416 0.71 15.29 -31.61
CA THR A 416 1.10 16.41 -32.50
C THR A 416 -0.10 17.27 -32.91
N PHE A 417 0.17 18.51 -33.34
CA PHE A 417 -0.85 19.37 -33.96
C PHE A 417 -1.11 18.96 -35.42
N GLY A 418 -2.30 18.44 -35.68
CA GLY A 418 -2.81 18.17 -37.03
C GLY A 418 -2.49 16.76 -37.56
N PRO A 419 -3.00 16.41 -38.76
CA PRO A 419 -2.67 15.16 -39.44
C PRO A 419 -1.25 15.28 -40.03
N SER A 420 -0.25 15.41 -39.17
CA SER A 420 1.13 15.24 -39.58
C SER A 420 1.36 13.74 -39.74
N GLN A 421 1.75 13.31 -40.94
CA GLN A 421 2.38 11.99 -41.10
C GLN A 421 3.45 11.82 -40.02
N PRO A 422 3.58 10.62 -39.42
CA PRO A 422 4.62 10.37 -38.42
C PRO A 422 5.97 10.83 -38.99
N PRO A 423 6.80 11.53 -38.20
CA PRO A 423 8.09 12.01 -38.67
C PRO A 423 8.90 10.82 -39.21
N GLU A 424 9.39 10.93 -40.45
CA GLU A 424 10.33 9.94 -40.99
C GLU A 424 11.53 9.86 -40.02
N PRO A 425 12.00 8.64 -39.67
CA PRO A 425 13.10 8.48 -38.74
C PRO A 425 14.33 9.27 -39.20
N PRO A 426 15.04 9.96 -38.29
CA PRO A 426 16.31 10.58 -38.63
C PRO A 426 17.30 9.46 -39.01
N PHE A 427 17.75 9.49 -40.27
CA PHE A 427 18.75 8.55 -40.83
C PHE A 427 20.06 8.51 -40.04
#